data_AF-A0A822N826-F1
#
_entry.id   AF-A0A822N826-F1
#
_cell.length_a   1.000
_cell.length_b   1.000
_cell.length_c   1.000
_cell.angle_alpha   90.00
_cell.angle_beta   90.00
_cell.angle_gamma   90.00
#
_symmetry.space_group_name_H-M   'P 1'
#
loop_
_entity.id
_entity.type
_entity.pdbx_description
1 polymer ?
#
loop_
_entity_poly.entity_id
_entity_poly.type
_entity_poly.pdbx_seq_one_letter_code
_entity_poly.pdbx_strand_id
1 'polypeptide(L)'
;MQQDKRLALKLERECAGKDFRTLDELITLWYRMHGKTLRDHIRLRKSLYRISERLGNPIASDFTSKDFAHYREQRSIEVTTTTINREHAYLRAMFNELERLGVIEFENPLIKIRQFKEREKELRYLAHDEIARLLESCQTFSNQSLSFIVKICLATGARWGEAESLKPSQIKNNQITFLNTKSSKNRTVPINQTLYEELTTLEPISDERMFLKSLSTFRKAVSEANIDLPKGQMTHVLRHTFASHYVMNGGNIVKLRDVLGHSEITTTMRYAHLAPEHLEETLMLNPLNQHQKA
;
A
#
# COMPACT_ATOMS: atom_id res chain seq x y z
N MET A 1 -34.58 27.13 -44.75
CA MET A 1 -33.36 27.33 -45.56
C MET A 1 -32.30 28.23 -44.88
N GLN A 2 -32.59 29.50 -44.53
CA GLN A 2 -31.61 30.36 -43.83
C GLN A 2 -31.42 29.99 -42.34
N GLN A 3 -32.48 29.55 -41.64
CA GLN A 3 -32.38 29.04 -40.26
C GLN A 3 -31.59 27.71 -40.19
N ASP A 4 -31.79 26.81 -41.16
CA ASP A 4 -31.06 25.52 -41.22
C ASP A 4 -29.58 25.71 -41.49
N LYS A 5 -29.19 26.66 -42.37
CA LYS A 5 -27.79 27.03 -42.58
C LYS A 5 -27.16 27.65 -41.35
N ARG A 6 -27.92 28.42 -40.56
CA ARG A 6 -27.42 29.04 -39.32
C ARG A 6 -27.28 28.03 -38.19
N LEU A 7 -28.17 27.04 -38.13
CA LEU A 7 -28.09 25.88 -37.23
C LEU A 7 -26.92 24.97 -37.60
N ALA A 8 -26.74 24.68 -38.89
CA ALA A 8 -25.61 23.90 -39.41
C ALA A 8 -24.27 24.60 -39.15
N LEU A 9 -24.15 25.91 -39.40
CA LEU A 9 -22.93 26.68 -39.13
C LEU A 9 -22.64 26.81 -37.61
N LYS A 10 -23.68 26.80 -36.77
CA LYS A 10 -23.56 26.79 -35.31
C LYS A 10 -23.10 25.41 -34.82
N LEU A 11 -23.66 24.32 -35.36
CA LEU A 11 -23.23 22.95 -35.08
C LEU A 11 -21.81 22.67 -35.59
N GLU A 12 -21.45 23.17 -36.77
CA GLU A 12 -20.08 23.10 -37.31
C GLU A 12 -19.08 23.84 -36.43
N ARG A 13 -19.45 25.01 -35.88
CA ARG A 13 -18.62 25.76 -34.92
C ARG A 13 -18.58 25.13 -33.53
N GLU A 14 -19.64 24.47 -33.08
CA GLU A 14 -19.68 23.71 -31.81
C GLU A 14 -18.90 22.39 -31.89
N CYS A 15 -18.82 21.77 -33.08
CA CYS A 15 -18.03 20.56 -33.34
C CYS A 15 -16.57 20.85 -33.68
N ALA A 16 -16.25 22.03 -34.23
CA ALA A 16 -14.89 22.46 -34.52
C ALA A 16 -14.13 22.78 -33.22
N GLY A 17 -13.47 21.77 -32.65
CA GLY A 17 -12.74 21.86 -31.38
C GLY A 17 -13.23 20.88 -30.31
N LYS A 18 -14.29 20.11 -30.59
CA LYS A 18 -14.78 19.08 -29.67
C LYS A 18 -13.99 17.79 -29.87
N ASP A 19 -13.48 17.24 -28.77
CA ASP A 19 -12.75 15.97 -28.77
C ASP A 19 -13.71 14.78 -28.76
N PHE A 20 -13.81 14.09 -29.89
CA PHE A 20 -14.70 12.93 -30.05
C PHE A 20 -14.08 11.61 -29.60
N ARG A 21 -12.84 11.61 -29.09
CA ARG A 21 -12.20 10.38 -28.63
C ARG A 21 -12.94 9.80 -27.44
N THR A 22 -13.11 8.48 -27.48
CA THR A 22 -13.68 7.69 -26.40
C THR A 22 -12.72 7.56 -25.22
N LEU A 23 -13.27 7.17 -24.08
CA LEU A 23 -12.48 6.94 -22.87
C LEU A 23 -11.41 5.85 -23.07
N ASP A 24 -11.71 4.78 -23.82
CA ASP A 24 -10.76 3.72 -24.15
C ASP A 24 -9.60 4.20 -25.03
N GLU A 25 -9.87 5.10 -25.98
CA GLU A 25 -8.83 5.72 -26.80
C GLU A 25 -7.91 6.58 -25.95
N LEU A 26 -8.46 7.37 -25.03
CA LEU A 26 -7.67 8.15 -24.07
C LEU A 26 -6.85 7.27 -23.12
N ILE A 27 -7.42 6.18 -22.60
CA ILE A 27 -6.68 5.21 -21.77
C ILE A 27 -5.51 4.61 -22.56
N THR A 28 -5.72 4.31 -23.84
CA THR A 28 -4.70 3.78 -24.74
C THR A 28 -3.57 4.80 -24.95
N LEU A 29 -3.91 6.05 -25.25
CA LEU A 29 -2.96 7.15 -25.42
C LEU A 29 -2.16 7.39 -24.13
N TRP A 30 -2.84 7.54 -23.00
CA TRP A 30 -2.23 7.71 -21.69
C TRP A 30 -1.23 6.59 -21.40
N TYR A 31 -1.60 5.34 -21.66
CA TYR A 31 -0.73 4.21 -21.39
C TYR A 31 0.53 4.21 -22.27
N ARG A 32 0.40 4.54 -23.56
CA ARG A 32 1.53 4.60 -24.51
C ARG A 32 2.52 5.71 -24.16
N MET A 33 2.00 6.87 -23.74
CA MET A 33 2.78 8.08 -23.47
C MET A 33 3.38 8.09 -22.07
N HIS A 34 2.61 7.67 -21.06
CA HIS A 34 2.99 7.76 -19.65
C HIS A 34 2.84 6.43 -18.92
N GLY A 35 1.64 5.83 -18.95
CA GLY A 35 1.27 4.74 -18.03
C GLY A 35 2.23 3.55 -18.01
N LYS A 36 2.87 3.20 -19.14
CA LYS A 36 3.84 2.10 -19.24
C LYS A 36 5.10 2.25 -18.37
N THR A 37 5.42 3.47 -17.91
CA THR A 37 6.60 3.74 -17.06
C THR A 37 6.35 3.42 -15.58
N LEU A 38 5.08 3.23 -15.19
CA LEU A 38 4.68 2.97 -13.81
C LEU A 38 4.93 1.51 -13.41
N ARG A 39 5.32 1.27 -12.15
CA ARG A 39 5.63 -0.08 -11.63
C ARG A 39 4.50 -1.11 -11.79
N ASP A 40 3.25 -0.67 -11.67
CA ASP A 40 2.05 -1.53 -11.68
C ASP A 40 1.13 -1.21 -12.88
N HIS A 41 1.75 -0.81 -13.99
CA HIS A 41 1.09 -0.29 -15.18
C HIS A 41 0.07 -1.27 -15.78
N ILE A 42 0.35 -2.58 -15.80
CA ILE A 42 -0.55 -3.60 -16.36
C ILE A 42 -1.86 -3.65 -15.58
N ARG A 43 -1.78 -3.70 -14.24
CA ARG A 43 -2.98 -3.76 -13.39
C ARG A 43 -3.77 -2.45 -13.50
N LEU A 44 -3.09 -1.31 -13.45
CA LEU A 44 -3.70 0.00 -13.57
C LEU A 44 -4.44 0.17 -14.90
N ARG A 45 -3.80 -0.21 -16.03
CA ARG A 45 -4.44 -0.18 -17.36
C ARG A 45 -5.68 -1.06 -17.40
N LYS A 46 -5.61 -2.29 -16.89
CA LYS A 46 -6.78 -3.19 -16.81
C LYS A 46 -7.90 -2.59 -15.94
N SER A 47 -7.55 -1.95 -14.83
CA SER A 47 -8.53 -1.24 -13.99
C SER A 47 -9.20 -0.10 -14.75
N LEU A 48 -8.45 0.72 -15.49
CA LEU A 48 -9.02 1.81 -16.28
C LEU A 48 -10.00 1.31 -17.35
N TYR A 49 -9.65 0.27 -18.11
CA TYR A 49 -10.59 -0.28 -19.10
C TYR A 49 -11.85 -0.87 -18.45
N ARG A 50 -11.75 -1.53 -17.28
CA ARG A 50 -12.95 -2.01 -16.57
C ARG A 50 -13.84 -0.87 -16.08
N ILE A 51 -13.25 0.27 -15.70
CA ILE A 51 -14.01 1.47 -15.34
C ILE A 51 -14.72 1.99 -16.60
N SER A 52 -13.99 2.10 -17.72
CA SER A 52 -14.54 2.57 -19.01
C SER A 52 -15.67 1.69 -19.53
N GLU A 53 -15.50 0.36 -19.51
CA GLU A 53 -16.52 -0.62 -19.89
C GLU A 53 -17.81 -0.42 -19.09
N ARG A 54 -17.69 -0.26 -17.76
CA ARG A 54 -18.84 -0.01 -16.87
C ARG A 54 -19.49 1.36 -17.07
N LEU A 55 -18.74 2.34 -17.58
CA LEU A 55 -19.25 3.65 -17.97
C LEU A 55 -19.86 3.65 -19.39
N GLY A 56 -19.78 2.53 -20.11
CA GLY A 56 -20.25 2.43 -21.50
C GLY A 56 -19.30 3.05 -22.53
N ASN A 57 -18.01 3.16 -22.22
CA ASN A 57 -16.98 3.78 -23.06
C ASN A 57 -17.43 5.14 -23.66
N PRO A 58 -17.75 6.13 -22.81
CA PRO A 58 -18.31 7.40 -23.28
C PRO A 58 -17.28 8.18 -24.10
N ILE A 59 -17.76 9.15 -24.90
CA ILE A 59 -16.91 10.22 -25.43
C ILE A 59 -16.32 10.97 -24.23
N ALA A 60 -14.99 11.09 -24.18
CA ALA A 60 -14.31 11.57 -22.99
C ALA A 60 -14.60 13.05 -22.68
N SER A 61 -14.86 13.87 -23.71
CA SER A 61 -15.26 15.28 -23.53
C SER A 61 -16.68 15.42 -22.98
N ASP A 62 -17.53 14.41 -23.20
CA ASP A 62 -18.93 14.41 -22.75
C ASP A 62 -19.09 13.76 -21.37
N PHE A 63 -18.05 13.08 -20.89
CA PHE A 63 -18.03 12.46 -19.58
C PHE A 63 -17.94 13.52 -18.48
N THR A 64 -18.94 13.55 -17.60
CA THR A 64 -19.08 14.58 -16.57
C THR A 64 -18.87 14.05 -15.15
N SER A 65 -18.76 14.96 -14.18
CA SER A 65 -18.74 14.57 -12.77
C SER A 65 -20.01 13.83 -12.33
N LYS A 66 -21.16 14.11 -12.98
CA LYS A 66 -22.45 13.47 -12.69
C LYS A 66 -22.44 12.00 -13.11
N ASP A 67 -21.85 11.70 -14.27
CA ASP A 67 -21.74 10.32 -14.76
C ASP A 67 -20.88 9.48 -13.81
N PHE A 68 -19.76 10.04 -13.35
CA PHE A 68 -18.94 9.37 -12.34
C PHE A 68 -19.64 9.24 -10.98
N ALA A 69 -20.51 10.19 -10.61
CA ALA A 69 -21.30 10.12 -9.39
C ALA A 69 -22.33 8.97 -9.43
N HIS A 70 -22.99 8.76 -10.57
CA HIS A 70 -23.87 7.61 -10.78
C HIS A 70 -23.09 6.29 -10.82
N TYR A 71 -21.94 6.27 -11.49
CA TYR A 71 -21.04 5.12 -11.49
C TYR A 71 -20.66 4.70 -10.08
N ARG A 72 -20.16 5.63 -9.25
CA ARG A 72 -19.71 5.28 -7.89
C ARG A 72 -20.87 4.87 -6.97
N GLU A 73 -22.07 5.40 -7.19
CA GLU A 73 -23.28 5.00 -6.48
C GLU A 73 -23.60 3.52 -6.75
N GLN A 74 -23.65 3.12 -8.02
CA GLN A 74 -23.87 1.72 -8.41
C GLN A 74 -22.74 0.81 -7.88
N ARG A 75 -21.48 1.26 -8.00
CA ARG A 75 -20.32 0.51 -7.52
C ARG A 75 -20.30 0.31 -6.01
N SER A 76 -20.93 1.19 -5.23
CA SER A 76 -20.98 1.08 -3.77
C SER A 76 -21.70 -0.16 -3.27
N ILE A 77 -22.56 -0.76 -4.10
CA ILE A 77 -23.26 -2.01 -3.81
C ILE A 77 -22.32 -3.21 -3.96
N GLU A 78 -21.35 -3.14 -4.89
CA GLU A 78 -20.48 -4.26 -5.24
C GLU A 78 -19.13 -4.25 -4.51
N VAL A 79 -18.61 -3.07 -4.18
CA VAL A 79 -17.23 -2.92 -3.70
C VAL A 79 -17.09 -1.95 -2.54
N THR A 80 -15.99 -2.11 -1.81
CA THR A 80 -15.65 -1.22 -0.69
C THR A 80 -15.37 0.21 -1.16
N THR A 81 -15.62 1.17 -0.27
CA THR A 81 -15.30 2.59 -0.46
C THR A 81 -13.85 2.82 -0.91
N THR A 82 -12.90 2.08 -0.35
CA THR A 82 -11.47 2.16 -0.75
C THR A 82 -11.26 1.79 -2.22
N THR A 83 -12.01 0.82 -2.74
CA THR A 83 -11.93 0.44 -4.16
C THR A 83 -12.44 1.57 -5.05
N ILE A 84 -13.56 2.19 -4.70
CA ILE A 84 -14.15 3.31 -5.43
C ILE A 84 -13.22 4.51 -5.42
N ASN A 85 -12.66 4.87 -4.26
CA ASN A 85 -11.71 5.97 -4.14
C ASN A 85 -10.43 5.73 -4.97
N ARG A 86 -9.99 4.47 -5.10
CA ARG A 86 -8.88 4.10 -5.99
C ARG A 86 -9.26 4.22 -7.46
N GLU A 87 -10.44 3.74 -7.86
CA GLU A 87 -10.94 3.89 -9.24
C GLU A 87 -11.04 5.38 -9.62
N HIS A 88 -11.56 6.21 -8.71
CA HIS A 88 -11.57 7.68 -8.86
C HIS A 88 -10.16 8.26 -9.01
N ALA A 89 -9.23 7.87 -8.13
CA ALA A 89 -7.85 8.37 -8.17
C ALA A 89 -7.15 7.99 -9.48
N TYR A 90 -7.35 6.78 -10.00
CA TYR A 90 -6.77 6.32 -11.26
C TYR A 90 -7.30 7.12 -12.44
N LEU A 91 -8.63 7.26 -12.54
CA LEU A 91 -9.26 7.95 -13.65
C LEU A 91 -8.89 9.45 -13.61
N ARG A 92 -8.90 10.07 -12.42
CA ARG A 92 -8.48 11.46 -12.23
C ARG A 92 -7.02 11.67 -12.62
N ALA A 93 -6.11 10.78 -12.22
CA ALA A 93 -4.69 10.87 -12.56
C ALA A 93 -4.45 10.73 -14.07
N MET A 94 -5.20 9.84 -14.74
CA MET A 94 -5.11 9.65 -16.19
C MET A 94 -5.52 10.92 -16.95
N PHE A 95 -6.67 11.52 -16.60
CA PHE A 95 -7.10 12.79 -17.19
C PHE A 95 -6.11 13.94 -16.92
N ASN A 96 -5.67 14.12 -15.67
CA ASN A 96 -4.68 15.14 -15.32
C ASN A 96 -3.39 15.01 -16.15
N GLU A 97 -2.92 13.78 -16.36
CA GLU A 97 -1.70 13.54 -17.12
C GLU A 97 -1.88 13.85 -18.61
N LEU A 98 -3.02 13.48 -19.20
CA LEU A 98 -3.34 13.80 -20.59
C LEU A 98 -3.50 15.31 -20.81
N GLU A 99 -4.15 16.00 -19.88
CA GLU A 99 -4.29 17.46 -19.87
C GLU A 99 -2.91 18.13 -19.76
N ARG A 100 -2.06 17.66 -18.83
CA ARG A 100 -0.69 18.15 -18.65
C ARG A 100 0.19 17.99 -19.89
N LEU A 101 -0.01 16.91 -20.64
CA LEU A 101 0.71 16.64 -21.89
C LEU A 101 0.12 17.39 -23.10
N GLY A 102 -0.95 18.17 -22.92
CA GLY A 102 -1.65 18.86 -24.01
C GLY A 102 -2.36 17.91 -24.98
N VAL A 103 -2.63 16.67 -24.56
CA VAL A 103 -3.32 15.67 -25.40
C VAL A 103 -4.81 15.97 -25.46
N ILE A 104 -5.40 16.45 -24.37
CA ILE A 104 -6.78 16.90 -24.27
C ILE A 104 -6.79 18.39 -23.90
N GLU A 105 -7.79 19.12 -24.38
CA GLU A 105 -7.95 20.57 -24.12
C GLU A 105 -9.06 20.90 -23.13
N PHE A 106 -9.85 19.89 -22.72
CA PHE A 106 -10.94 20.04 -21.76
C PHE A 106 -10.50 19.78 -20.31
N GLU A 107 -11.17 20.42 -19.35
CA GLU A 107 -10.90 20.26 -17.90
C GLU A 107 -11.19 18.82 -17.46
N ASN A 108 -10.34 18.26 -16.60
CA ASN A 108 -10.58 16.95 -15.98
C ASN A 108 -11.97 16.89 -15.28
N PRO A 109 -12.89 16.02 -15.73
CA PRO A 109 -14.26 15.97 -15.21
C PRO A 109 -14.36 15.47 -13.75
N LEU A 110 -13.25 14.99 -13.17
CA LEU A 110 -13.21 14.39 -11.84
C LEU A 110 -12.52 15.27 -10.80
N ILE A 111 -12.09 16.48 -11.17
CA ILE A 111 -11.30 17.36 -10.31
C ILE A 111 -12.08 17.85 -9.09
N LYS A 112 -13.40 18.08 -9.23
CA LYS A 112 -14.29 18.61 -8.18
C LYS A 112 -14.96 17.51 -7.35
N ILE A 113 -14.84 16.24 -7.75
CA ILE A 113 -15.43 15.13 -7.00
C ILE A 113 -14.61 14.89 -5.74
N ARG A 114 -15.30 14.88 -4.59
CA ARG A 114 -14.71 14.48 -3.32
C ARG A 114 -14.72 12.95 -3.20
N GLN A 115 -13.59 12.40 -2.73
CA GLN A 115 -13.52 11.01 -2.31
C GLN A 115 -14.43 10.77 -1.11
N PHE A 116 -14.95 9.55 -1.01
CA PHE A 116 -15.74 9.16 0.15
C PHE A 116 -14.83 9.02 1.38
N LYS A 117 -15.33 9.44 2.54
CA LYS A 117 -14.60 9.26 3.80
C LYS A 117 -14.47 7.77 4.10
N GLU A 118 -13.24 7.29 4.25
CA GLU A 118 -12.97 5.92 4.65
C GLU A 118 -13.00 5.81 6.18
N ARG A 119 -13.62 4.76 6.71
CA ARG A 119 -13.46 4.41 8.12
C ARG A 119 -12.07 3.81 8.30
N GLU A 120 -11.31 4.31 9.26
CA GLU A 120 -10.06 3.68 9.65
C GLU A 120 -10.36 2.26 10.15
N LYS A 121 -9.72 1.27 9.56
CA LYS A 121 -9.83 -0.12 10.04
C LYS A 121 -8.88 -0.27 11.21
N GLU A 122 -9.40 -0.80 12.32
CA GLU A 122 -8.59 -1.20 13.46
C GLU A 122 -7.52 -2.20 13.00
N LEU A 123 -6.27 -1.93 13.37
CA LEU A 123 -5.15 -2.78 13.04
C LEU A 123 -5.05 -3.86 14.12
N ARG A 124 -5.17 -5.13 13.72
CA ARG A 124 -4.95 -6.24 14.63
C ARG A 124 -3.45 -6.53 14.72
N TYR A 125 -2.96 -6.65 15.94
CA TYR A 125 -1.64 -7.18 16.26
C TYR A 125 -1.80 -8.41 17.15
N LEU A 126 -0.77 -9.25 17.21
CA LEU A 126 -0.78 -10.47 18.01
C LEU A 126 -0.29 -10.20 19.44
N ALA A 127 -0.98 -10.74 20.43
CA ALA A 127 -0.48 -10.76 21.81
C ALA A 127 0.66 -11.78 21.99
N HIS A 128 1.37 -11.72 23.14
CA HIS A 128 2.53 -12.59 23.39
C HIS A 128 2.19 -14.08 23.38
N ASP A 129 1.02 -14.47 23.92
CA ASP A 129 0.52 -15.85 23.89
C ASP A 129 0.19 -16.31 22.45
N GLU A 130 -0.38 -15.42 21.63
CA GLU A 130 -0.67 -15.69 20.22
C GLU A 130 0.60 -15.86 19.41
N ILE A 131 1.63 -15.05 19.68
CA ILE A 131 2.95 -15.18 19.06
C ILE A 131 3.54 -16.55 19.40
N ALA A 132 3.49 -16.97 20.67
CA ALA A 132 4.00 -18.27 21.10
C ALA A 132 3.27 -19.42 20.39
N ARG A 133 1.93 -19.42 20.40
CA ARG A 133 1.11 -20.43 19.70
C ARG A 133 1.39 -20.47 18.20
N LEU A 134 1.57 -19.31 17.57
CA LEU A 134 1.90 -19.23 16.15
C LEU A 134 3.28 -19.84 15.85
N LEU A 135 4.29 -19.53 16.66
CA LEU A 135 5.64 -20.06 16.48
C LEU A 135 5.68 -21.58 16.68
N GLU A 136 4.93 -22.10 17.65
CA GLU A 136 4.76 -23.54 17.86
C GLU A 136 4.05 -24.21 16.67
N SER A 137 2.93 -23.64 16.21
CA SER A 137 2.23 -24.15 15.02
C SER A 137 3.11 -24.12 13.77
N CYS A 138 4.01 -23.16 13.61
CA CYS A 138 4.92 -23.15 12.46
C CYS A 138 5.85 -24.37 12.42
N GLN A 139 6.16 -25.00 13.57
CA GLN A 139 7.05 -26.16 13.65
C GLN A 139 6.38 -27.48 13.22
N THR A 140 5.04 -27.53 13.17
CA THR A 140 4.30 -28.73 12.75
C THR A 140 4.36 -28.96 11.24
N PHE A 141 4.69 -27.92 10.47
CA PHE A 141 4.76 -27.98 9.01
C PHE A 141 6.13 -28.43 8.53
N SER A 142 6.15 -29.28 7.49
CA SER A 142 7.39 -29.74 6.85
C SER A 142 8.21 -28.61 6.21
N ASN A 143 7.57 -27.52 5.83
CA ASN A 143 8.22 -26.36 5.23
C ASN A 143 8.87 -25.49 6.32
N GLN A 144 10.14 -25.78 6.62
CA GLN A 144 10.95 -25.05 7.60
C GLN A 144 11.10 -23.55 7.29
N SER A 145 10.96 -23.13 6.03
CA SER A 145 11.01 -21.71 5.65
C SER A 145 9.96 -20.87 6.37
N LEU A 146 8.80 -21.46 6.72
CA LEU A 146 7.72 -20.77 7.40
C LEU A 146 8.19 -20.16 8.73
N SER A 147 8.85 -20.97 9.57
CA SER A 147 9.31 -20.54 10.90
C SER A 147 10.26 -19.36 10.79
N PHE A 148 11.25 -19.42 9.89
CA PHE A 148 12.21 -18.34 9.68
C PHE A 148 11.58 -17.06 9.13
N ILE A 149 10.66 -17.16 8.15
CA ILE A 149 9.95 -15.98 7.62
C ILE A 149 9.16 -15.29 8.75
N VAL A 150 8.47 -16.06 9.60
CA VAL A 150 7.71 -15.53 10.73
C VAL A 150 8.63 -14.85 11.74
N LYS A 151 9.73 -15.50 12.14
CA LYS A 151 10.75 -14.92 13.05
C LYS A 151 11.31 -13.60 12.47
N ILE A 152 11.68 -13.57 11.19
CA ILE A 152 12.17 -12.35 10.54
C ILE A 152 11.13 -11.22 10.58
N CYS A 153 9.87 -11.52 10.26
CA CYS A 153 8.81 -10.51 10.26
C CYS A 153 8.57 -9.95 11.68
N LEU A 154 8.58 -10.81 12.70
CA LEU A 154 8.43 -10.41 14.11
C LEU A 154 9.65 -9.65 14.63
N ALA A 155 10.86 -9.95 14.16
CA ALA A 155 12.09 -9.30 14.62
C ALA A 155 12.35 -7.95 13.93
N THR A 156 11.89 -7.77 12.68
CA THR A 156 12.28 -6.62 11.84
C THR A 156 11.13 -5.76 11.32
N GLY A 157 9.89 -6.20 11.52
CA GLY A 157 8.72 -5.54 10.92
C GLY A 157 8.68 -5.64 9.38
N ALA A 158 9.38 -6.61 8.79
CA ALA A 158 9.35 -6.84 7.35
C ALA A 158 7.94 -7.12 6.83
N ARG A 159 7.64 -6.72 5.60
CA ARG A 159 6.43 -7.21 4.92
C ARG A 159 6.65 -8.69 4.57
N TRP A 160 5.58 -9.48 4.57
CA TRP A 160 5.65 -10.91 4.21
C TRP A 160 6.46 -11.15 2.92
N GLY A 161 6.12 -10.42 1.86
CA GLY A 161 6.79 -10.59 0.57
C GLY A 161 8.27 -10.20 0.58
N GLU A 162 8.68 -9.25 1.44
CA GLU A 162 10.09 -8.86 1.59
C GLU A 162 10.89 -9.96 2.31
N ALA A 163 10.30 -10.57 3.34
CA ALA A 163 10.91 -11.69 4.05
C ALA A 163 10.93 -12.98 3.20
N GLU A 164 9.84 -13.29 2.49
CA GLU A 164 9.74 -14.50 1.64
C GLU A 164 10.66 -14.45 0.41
N SER A 165 10.98 -13.25 -0.09
CA SER A 165 11.90 -13.05 -1.23
C SER A 165 13.31 -12.65 -0.83
N LEU A 166 13.68 -12.85 0.43
CA LEU A 166 14.99 -12.52 0.94
C LEU A 166 16.08 -13.36 0.26
N LYS A 167 17.18 -12.71 -0.12
CA LYS A 167 18.38 -13.34 -0.66
C LYS A 167 19.43 -13.56 0.43
N PRO A 168 20.26 -14.61 0.32
CA PRO A 168 21.37 -14.84 1.26
C PRO A 168 22.31 -13.64 1.39
N SER A 169 22.61 -12.96 0.28
CA SER A 169 23.49 -11.77 0.25
C SER A 169 23.00 -10.58 1.07
N GLN A 170 21.71 -10.56 1.45
CA GLN A 170 21.09 -9.50 2.24
C GLN A 170 21.25 -9.69 3.76
N ILE A 171 21.78 -10.83 4.20
CA ILE A 171 21.97 -11.17 5.62
C ILE A 171 23.46 -11.14 5.93
N LYS A 172 23.92 -10.12 6.65
CA LYS A 172 25.32 -9.93 7.01
C LYS A 172 25.43 -9.19 8.33
N ASN A 173 26.46 -9.47 9.12
CA ASN A 173 26.83 -8.69 10.31
C ASN A 173 25.66 -8.47 11.30
N ASN A 174 24.88 -9.52 11.60
CA ASN A 174 23.69 -9.44 12.47
C ASN A 174 22.62 -8.46 11.97
N GLN A 175 22.55 -8.23 10.66
CA GLN A 175 21.61 -7.32 10.05
C GLN A 175 20.97 -7.94 8.80
N ILE A 176 19.72 -7.54 8.54
CA ILE A 176 19.01 -7.85 7.30
C ILE A 176 18.79 -6.56 6.53
N THR A 177 19.24 -6.53 5.28
CA THR A 177 19.06 -5.39 4.36
C THR A 177 17.93 -5.67 3.38
N PHE A 178 16.82 -4.94 3.50
CA PHE A 178 15.68 -5.05 2.58
C PHE A 178 15.85 -4.09 1.40
N LEU A 179 15.93 -4.65 0.18
CA LEU A 179 16.13 -3.92 -1.06
C LEU A 179 14.82 -3.75 -1.84
N ASN A 180 14.72 -2.70 -2.67
CA ASN A 180 13.65 -2.50 -3.67
C ASN A 180 12.21 -2.67 -3.12
N THR A 181 12.01 -2.19 -1.89
CA THR A 181 10.75 -2.26 -1.17
C THR A 181 9.66 -1.48 -1.94
N LYS A 182 8.38 -1.69 -1.61
CA LYS A 182 7.26 -0.96 -2.26
C LYS A 182 7.40 0.57 -2.21
N SER A 183 8.19 1.10 -1.28
CA SER A 183 8.48 2.54 -1.11
C SER A 183 9.82 2.98 -1.72
N SER A 184 10.52 2.12 -2.46
CA SER A 184 11.82 2.40 -3.12
C SER A 184 12.98 2.79 -2.19
N LYS A 185 12.80 2.68 -0.86
CA LYS A 185 13.86 2.93 0.12
C LYS A 185 14.45 1.60 0.57
N ASN A 186 15.76 1.47 0.42
CA ASN A 186 16.53 0.39 1.04
C ASN A 186 16.61 0.68 2.54
N ARG A 187 16.53 -0.36 3.36
CA ARG A 187 16.68 -0.24 4.81
C ARG A 187 17.36 -1.46 5.39
N THR A 188 18.12 -1.23 6.45
CA THR A 188 18.85 -2.29 7.15
C THR A 188 18.38 -2.32 8.59
N VAL A 189 18.02 -3.51 9.06
CA VAL A 189 17.46 -3.72 10.40
C VAL A 189 18.33 -4.73 11.14
N PRO A 190 18.83 -4.40 12.35
CA PRO A 190 19.58 -5.34 13.16
C PRO A 190 18.67 -6.46 13.68
N ILE A 191 19.25 -7.65 13.80
CA ILE A 191 18.65 -8.84 14.40
C ILE A 191 19.55 -9.37 15.51
N ASN A 192 19.01 -10.19 16.40
CA ASN A 192 19.82 -10.80 17.46
C ASN A 192 20.77 -11.87 16.88
N GLN A 193 21.83 -12.15 17.64
CA GLN A 193 22.87 -13.13 17.25
C GLN A 193 22.27 -14.53 16.99
N THR A 194 21.35 -14.98 17.85
CA THR A 194 20.70 -16.30 17.71
C THR A 194 19.97 -16.44 16.37
N LEU A 195 19.14 -15.46 15.98
CA LEU A 195 18.44 -15.52 14.69
C LEU A 195 19.43 -15.44 13.53
N TYR A 196 20.49 -14.64 13.65
CA TYR A 196 21.51 -14.55 12.62
C TYR A 196 22.21 -15.90 12.40
N GLU A 197 22.64 -16.57 13.47
CA GLU A 197 23.28 -17.88 13.42
C GLU A 197 22.38 -18.95 12.80
N GLU A 198 21.11 -19.00 13.24
CA GLU A 198 20.10 -19.87 12.67
C GLU A 198 19.94 -19.65 11.15
N LEU A 199 19.90 -18.39 10.70
CA LEU A 199 19.76 -18.02 9.31
C LEU A 199 21.01 -18.36 8.49
N THR A 200 22.21 -18.15 9.03
CA THR A 200 23.46 -18.46 8.31
C THR A 200 23.77 -19.94 8.22
N THR A 201 23.21 -20.76 9.12
CA THR A 201 23.35 -22.23 9.10
C THR A 201 22.37 -22.88 8.13
N LEU A 202 21.30 -22.17 7.74
CA LEU A 202 20.31 -22.68 6.81
C LEU A 202 20.86 -22.74 5.38
N GLU A 203 20.75 -23.90 4.73
CA GLU A 203 21.05 -24.00 3.31
C GLU A 203 20.04 -23.20 2.47
N PRO A 204 20.48 -22.23 1.68
CA PRO A 204 19.58 -21.48 0.82
C PRO A 204 19.10 -22.33 -0.35
N ILE A 205 17.91 -22.00 -0.88
CA ILE A 205 17.37 -22.68 -2.07
C ILE A 205 18.18 -22.32 -3.31
N SER A 206 18.64 -21.07 -3.39
CA SER A 206 19.57 -20.58 -4.40
C SER A 206 20.22 -19.25 -3.96
N ASP A 207 21.20 -18.78 -4.72
CA ASP A 207 21.82 -17.45 -4.52
C ASP A 207 20.82 -16.29 -4.57
N GLU A 208 19.68 -16.51 -5.24
CA GLU A 208 18.63 -15.53 -5.46
C GLU A 208 17.44 -15.69 -4.49
N ARG A 209 17.42 -16.75 -3.65
CA ARG A 209 16.28 -17.05 -2.80
C ARG A 209 16.65 -17.91 -1.60
N MET A 210 16.38 -17.40 -0.40
CA MET A 210 16.60 -18.14 0.84
C MET A 210 15.46 -19.08 1.20
N PHE A 211 14.20 -18.70 0.91
CA PHE A 211 13.01 -19.37 1.47
C PHE A 211 12.00 -19.84 0.44
N LEU A 212 11.32 -20.96 0.70
CA LEU A 212 10.22 -21.44 -0.12
C LEU A 212 9.01 -20.53 0.08
N LYS A 213 8.13 -20.47 -0.93
CA LYS A 213 6.85 -19.77 -0.80
C LYS A 213 6.05 -20.41 0.34
N SER A 214 5.69 -19.61 1.32
CA SER A 214 5.11 -20.10 2.57
C SER A 214 3.82 -19.38 2.94
N LEU A 215 3.28 -18.51 2.08
CA LEU A 215 2.07 -17.75 2.40
C LEU A 215 0.84 -18.65 2.61
N SER A 216 0.71 -19.74 1.85
CA SER A 216 -0.40 -20.70 2.03
C SER A 216 -0.25 -21.49 3.32
N THR A 217 0.96 -21.93 3.67
CA THR A 217 1.24 -22.63 4.94
C THR A 217 1.09 -21.71 6.13
N PHE A 218 1.49 -20.44 6.02
CA PHE A 218 1.26 -19.42 7.04
C PHE A 218 -0.22 -19.23 7.36
N ARG A 219 -1.09 -19.20 6.34
CA ARG A 219 -2.55 -19.14 6.58
C ARG A 219 -3.06 -20.34 7.37
N LYS A 220 -2.53 -21.53 7.11
CA LYS A 220 -2.87 -22.75 7.85
C LYS A 220 -2.36 -22.67 9.28
N ALA A 221 -1.12 -22.26 9.48
CA ALA A 221 -0.52 -22.11 10.81
C ALA A 221 -1.28 -21.09 11.68
N VAL A 222 -1.70 -19.96 11.11
CA VAL A 222 -2.56 -18.99 11.81
C VAL A 222 -3.90 -19.61 12.21
N SER A 223 -4.47 -20.45 11.35
CA SER A 223 -5.73 -21.15 11.65
C SER A 223 -5.55 -22.21 12.73
N GLU A 224 -4.49 -23.02 12.68
CA GLU A 224 -4.16 -24.04 13.69
C GLU A 224 -3.83 -23.40 15.04
N ALA A 225 -3.17 -22.25 15.02
CA ALA A 225 -2.91 -21.46 16.21
C ALA A 225 -4.17 -20.79 16.79
N ASN A 226 -5.36 -20.94 16.19
CA ASN A 226 -6.61 -20.30 16.62
C ASN A 226 -6.51 -18.77 16.74
N ILE A 227 -5.99 -18.12 15.69
CA ILE A 227 -5.79 -16.67 15.62
C ILE A 227 -6.74 -16.07 14.56
N ASP A 228 -7.75 -15.30 14.99
CA ASP A 228 -8.75 -14.74 14.07
C ASP A 228 -8.35 -13.38 13.47
N LEU A 229 -7.99 -13.34 12.18
CA LEU A 229 -7.52 -12.11 11.55
C LEU A 229 -8.59 -11.45 10.68
N PRO A 230 -8.76 -10.11 10.80
CA PRO A 230 -9.60 -9.37 9.86
C PRO A 230 -9.17 -9.58 8.41
N LYS A 231 -10.16 -9.66 7.51
CA LYS A 231 -9.94 -9.86 6.08
C LYS A 231 -8.94 -8.82 5.53
N GLY A 232 -7.88 -9.32 4.92
CA GLY A 232 -6.83 -8.51 4.27
C GLY A 232 -5.63 -8.16 5.14
N GLN A 233 -5.61 -8.51 6.44
CA GLN A 233 -4.47 -8.21 7.31
C GLN A 233 -3.38 -9.30 7.35
N MET A 234 -3.68 -10.52 6.86
CA MET A 234 -2.79 -11.68 6.91
C MET A 234 -1.32 -11.38 6.56
N THR A 235 -1.05 -10.71 5.44
CA THR A 235 0.34 -10.45 4.98
C THR A 235 1.08 -9.34 5.74
N HIS A 236 0.38 -8.64 6.63
CA HIS A 236 0.90 -7.49 7.37
C HIS A 236 0.74 -7.63 8.88
N VAL A 237 0.02 -8.64 9.38
CA VAL A 237 -0.21 -8.82 10.82
C VAL A 237 1.09 -8.86 11.60
N LEU A 238 2.09 -9.64 11.17
CA LEU A 238 3.37 -9.74 11.88
C LEU A 238 4.14 -8.41 11.93
N ARG A 239 3.98 -7.59 10.88
CA ARG A 239 4.54 -6.23 10.87
C ARG A 239 3.80 -5.30 11.83
N HIS A 240 2.47 -5.41 11.89
CA HIS A 240 1.67 -4.68 12.87
C HIS A 240 2.02 -5.13 14.29
N THR A 241 2.24 -6.43 14.51
CA THR A 241 2.73 -7.01 15.76
C THR A 241 4.06 -6.40 16.16
N PHE A 242 5.09 -6.46 15.31
CA PHE A 242 6.38 -5.83 15.60
C PHE A 242 6.22 -4.34 15.95
N ALA A 243 5.49 -3.58 15.12
CA ALA A 243 5.33 -2.15 15.33
C ALA A 243 4.59 -1.81 16.63
N SER A 244 3.56 -2.58 16.98
CA SER A 244 2.75 -2.37 18.17
C SER A 244 3.58 -2.64 19.43
N HIS A 245 4.22 -3.82 19.50
CA HIS A 245 5.10 -4.16 20.63
C HIS A 245 6.31 -3.23 20.75
N TYR A 246 6.89 -2.79 19.62
CA TYR A 246 7.98 -1.81 19.64
C TYR A 246 7.55 -0.51 20.33
N VAL A 247 6.37 0.01 20.01
CA VAL A 247 5.87 1.25 20.62
C VAL A 247 5.42 1.04 22.08
N MET A 248 4.74 -0.08 22.37
CA MET A 248 4.36 -0.43 23.76
C MET A 248 5.57 -0.51 24.69
N ASN A 249 6.70 -1.00 24.17
CA ASN A 249 7.94 -1.13 24.92
C ASN A 249 8.74 0.19 25.00
N GLY A 250 8.11 1.35 24.74
CA GLY A 250 8.75 2.67 24.81
C GLY A 250 9.63 3.01 23.60
N GLY A 251 9.53 2.26 22.50
CA GLY A 251 10.31 2.50 21.31
C GLY A 251 9.99 3.84 20.63
N ASN A 252 11.02 4.51 20.12
CA ASN A 252 10.87 5.81 19.46
C ASN A 252 10.14 5.68 18.11
N ILE A 253 8.99 6.33 17.97
CA ILE A 253 8.14 6.24 16.77
C ILE A 253 8.80 6.75 15.47
N VAL A 254 9.72 7.71 15.58
CA VAL A 254 10.48 8.23 14.43
C VAL A 254 11.46 7.17 13.94
N LYS A 255 12.16 6.49 14.86
CA LYS A 255 13.02 5.34 14.51
C LYS A 255 12.20 4.19 13.91
N LEU A 256 11.01 3.93 14.45
CA LEU A 256 10.11 2.91 13.90
C LEU A 256 9.72 3.20 12.44
N ARG A 257 9.47 4.47 12.07
CA ARG A 257 9.21 4.85 10.67
C ARG A 257 10.32 4.37 9.74
N ASP A 258 11.57 4.55 10.15
CA ASP A 258 12.75 4.21 9.35
C ASP A 258 12.95 2.70 9.28
N VAL A 259 12.80 1.99 10.41
CA VAL A 259 12.83 0.51 10.48
C VAL A 259 11.73 -0.12 9.60
N LEU A 260 10.54 0.47 9.59
CA LEU A 260 9.44 0.02 8.76
C LEU A 260 9.60 0.45 7.29
N GLY A 261 10.43 1.47 7.00
CA GLY A 261 10.59 2.03 5.66
C GLY A 261 9.35 2.78 5.16
N HIS A 262 8.62 3.44 6.05
CA HIS A 262 7.51 4.32 5.68
C HIS A 262 8.05 5.63 5.08
N SER A 263 7.48 6.08 3.96
CA SER A 263 7.84 7.37 3.35
C SER A 263 7.34 8.53 4.20
N GLU A 264 6.11 8.40 4.72
CA GLU A 264 5.42 9.40 5.52
C GLU A 264 5.27 8.93 6.96
N ILE A 265 5.57 9.82 7.93
CA ILE A 265 5.42 9.53 9.35
C ILE A 265 3.97 9.24 9.74
N THR A 266 3.00 9.85 9.06
CA THR A 266 1.56 9.64 9.25
C THR A 266 1.15 8.17 9.16
N THR A 267 1.87 7.36 8.38
CA THR A 267 1.63 5.91 8.30
C THR A 267 2.02 5.21 9.60
N THR A 268 3.11 5.64 10.24
CA THR A 268 3.59 5.10 11.53
C THR A 268 2.79 5.64 12.71
N MET A 269 2.25 6.87 12.60
CA MET A 269 1.46 7.49 13.68
C MET A 269 0.22 6.68 14.10
N ARG A 270 -0.22 5.72 13.28
CA ARG A 270 -1.29 4.78 13.64
C ARG A 270 -0.97 3.97 14.90
N TYR A 271 0.32 3.77 15.24
CA TYR A 271 0.72 3.06 16.46
C TYR A 271 0.94 4.01 17.65
N ALA A 272 0.87 5.33 17.47
CA ALA A 272 1.26 6.30 18.50
C ALA A 272 0.44 6.18 19.79
N HIS A 273 -0.83 5.79 19.69
CA HIS A 273 -1.72 5.59 20.83
C HIS A 273 -1.32 4.41 21.74
N LEU A 274 -0.41 3.55 21.27
CA LEU A 274 0.13 2.42 22.04
C LEU A 274 1.37 2.81 22.86
N ALA A 275 1.87 4.04 22.68
CA ALA A 275 3.04 4.50 23.41
C ALA A 275 2.67 4.65 24.89
N PRO A 276 3.55 4.25 25.81
CA PRO A 276 3.29 4.48 27.22
C PRO A 276 3.23 5.99 27.48
N GLU A 277 2.31 6.42 28.34
CA GLU A 277 2.23 7.81 28.76
C GLU A 277 3.45 8.16 29.62
N HIS A 278 4.33 9.02 29.11
CA HIS A 278 5.56 9.44 29.80
C HIS A 278 5.56 10.94 30.06
N LEU A 279 4.43 11.48 30.53
CA LEU A 279 4.32 12.91 30.87
C LEU A 279 5.35 13.30 31.95
N GLU A 280 5.71 12.39 32.85
CA GLU A 280 6.75 12.59 33.86
C GLU A 280 8.16 12.78 33.27
N GLU A 281 8.46 12.19 32.11
CA GLU A 281 9.75 12.44 31.43
C GLU A 281 9.89 13.91 31.02
N THR A 282 8.78 14.61 30.77
CA THR A 282 8.81 16.05 30.46
C THR A 282 9.33 16.84 31.66
N LEU A 283 8.98 16.44 32.89
CA LEU A 283 9.54 17.03 34.10
C LEU A 283 11.02 16.71 34.25
N MET A 284 11.48 15.53 33.84
CA MET A 284 12.89 15.13 33.97
C MET A 284 13.80 15.75 32.90
N LEU A 285 13.33 15.85 31.65
CA LEU A 285 14.11 16.24 30.47
C LEU A 285 14.06 17.75 30.16
N ASN A 286 13.31 18.53 30.94
CA ASN A 286 13.23 19.96 30.73
C ASN A 286 14.60 20.64 30.99
N PRO A 287 14.95 21.71 30.25
CA PRO A 287 16.25 22.35 30.37
C PRO A 287 16.47 23.07 31.71
N LEU A 288 15.42 23.44 32.46
CA LEU A 288 15.55 24.12 33.76
C LEU A 288 16.31 23.27 34.78
N ASN A 289 16.13 21.95 34.75
CA ASN A 289 16.80 21.02 35.66
C ASN A 289 18.33 21.08 35.55
N GLN A 290 18.87 21.46 34.38
CA GLN A 290 20.32 21.61 34.17
C GLN A 290 20.88 22.90 34.77
N HIS A 291 20.01 23.87 35.08
CA HIS A 291 20.36 25.17 35.65
C HIS A 291 20.02 25.30 37.14
N GLN A 292 19.42 24.27 37.75
CA GLN A 292 19.04 24.25 39.17
C GLN A 292 20.05 23.55 40.09
N LYS A 293 21.21 23.12 39.58
CA LYS A 293 22.32 22.68 40.44
C LYS A 293 23.04 23.92 40.99
N ALA A 294 22.60 24.38 42.15
CA ALA A 294 23.33 25.28 43.05
C ALA A 294 23.50 24.58 44.41
#